data_AF-A0A5P1F3T9-F1
#
_entry.id   AF-A0A5P1F3T9-F1
#
_cell.length_a   1.000
_cell.length_b   1.000
_cell.length_c   1.000
_cell.angle_alpha   90.00
_cell.angle_beta   90.00
_cell.angle_gamma   90.00
#
_symmetry.space_group_name_H-M   'P 1'
#
loop_
_entity.id
_entity.type
_entity.pdbx_description
1 polymer ?
#
loop_
_entity_poly.entity_id
_entity_poly.type
_entity_poly.pdbx_seq_one_letter_code
_entity_poly.pdbx_strand_id
1 'polypeptide(L)'
;MQKTIERYKLHVEDNSNNTAAAEHDIQQRKQEATSMAKKIELLESSKRKLMGENLPSCSIEELHELENQLERSIRNIRGRKNYLLEEHISKLKEQERILLEENAALRQQLGEPLLNASASKEAGSSDDTNEHTDVETDLYIGWPDRVTSKCMLQS
;
A
#
# COMPACT_ATOMS: atom_id res chain seq x y z
N MET A 1 23.72 -10.33 -71.53
CA MET A 1 23.49 -8.95 -71.04
C MET A 1 22.17 -8.84 -70.27
N GLN A 2 21.03 -9.24 -70.85
CA GLN A 2 19.71 -9.28 -70.18
C GLN A 2 19.72 -9.91 -68.77
N LYS A 3 20.28 -11.11 -68.60
CA LYS A 3 20.34 -11.81 -67.30
C LYS A 3 21.05 -11.04 -66.18
N THR A 4 21.97 -10.14 -66.53
CA THR A 4 22.67 -9.31 -65.55
C THR A 4 21.83 -8.10 -65.15
N ILE A 5 21.11 -7.51 -66.11
CA ILE A 5 20.17 -6.41 -65.88
C ILE A 5 18.99 -6.88 -65.01
N GLU A 6 18.44 -8.06 -65.29
CA GLU A 6 17.35 -8.65 -64.51
C GLU A 6 17.76 -8.89 -63.05
N ARG A 7 18.95 -9.46 -62.81
CA ARG A 7 19.48 -9.64 -61.44
C ARG A 7 19.66 -8.32 -60.70
N TYR A 8 20.09 -7.27 -61.39
CA TYR A 8 20.26 -5.95 -60.77
C TYR A 8 18.91 -5.34 -60.39
N LYS A 9 17.88 -5.45 -61.27
CA LYS A 9 16.52 -4.98 -60.96
C LYS A 9 15.91 -5.69 -59.76
N LEU A 10 16.01 -7.02 -59.72
CA LEU A 10 15.57 -7.84 -58.58
C LEU A 10 16.24 -7.40 -57.27
N HIS A 11 17.56 -7.21 -57.28
CA HIS A 11 18.29 -6.78 -56.08
C HIS A 11 17.90 -5.35 -55.62
N VAL A 12 17.61 -4.43 -56.55
CA VAL A 12 17.17 -3.07 -56.21
C VAL A 12 15.75 -3.08 -55.62
N GLU A 13 14.85 -3.90 -56.18
CA GLU A 13 13.49 -4.08 -55.64
C GLU A 13 13.52 -4.72 -54.25
N ASP A 14 14.28 -5.80 -54.06
CA ASP A 14 14.43 -6.47 -52.76
C ASP A 14 15.03 -5.56 -51.69
N ASN A 15 16.05 -4.77 -52.04
CA ASN A 15 16.64 -3.82 -51.11
C ASN A 15 15.65 -2.71 -50.71
N SER A 16 14.87 -2.21 -51.66
CA SER A 16 13.84 -1.19 -51.41
C SER A 16 12.72 -1.74 -50.50
N ASN A 17 12.32 -2.99 -50.71
CA ASN A 17 11.34 -3.67 -49.86
C ASN A 17 11.87 -3.88 -48.44
N ASN A 18 13.14 -4.29 -48.29
CA ASN A 18 13.77 -4.45 -46.98
C ASN A 18 13.91 -3.12 -46.22
N THR A 19 14.25 -2.03 -46.91
CA THR A 19 14.30 -0.70 -46.27
C THR A 19 12.92 -0.24 -45.84
N ALA A 20 11.88 -0.46 -46.66
CA ALA A 20 10.51 -0.12 -46.31
C ALA A 20 10.00 -0.94 -45.12
N ALA A 21 10.33 -2.23 -45.06
CA ALA A 21 10.01 -3.08 -43.90
C ALA A 21 10.71 -2.61 -42.62
N ALA A 22 11.99 -2.25 -42.70
CA ALA A 22 12.74 -1.72 -41.55
C ALA A 22 12.20 -0.35 -41.09
N GLU A 23 11.81 0.51 -42.01
CA GLU A 23 11.16 1.80 -41.69
C GLU A 23 9.80 1.62 -41.04
N HIS A 24 8.99 0.69 -41.56
CA HIS A 24 7.70 0.31 -40.95
C HIS A 24 7.89 -0.21 -39.53
N ASP A 25 8.85 -1.10 -39.30
CA ASP A 25 9.21 -1.60 -37.97
C ASP A 25 9.61 -0.48 -37.00
N ILE A 26 10.44 0.47 -37.45
CA ILE A 26 10.83 1.62 -36.64
C ILE A 26 9.60 2.48 -36.31
N GLN A 27 8.72 2.71 -37.28
CA GLN A 27 7.52 3.51 -37.09
C GLN A 27 6.53 2.83 -36.14
N GLN A 28 6.36 1.51 -36.26
CA GLN A 28 5.55 0.72 -35.34
C GLN A 28 6.10 0.82 -33.91
N ARG A 29 7.40 0.61 -33.71
CA ARG A 29 8.01 0.74 -32.37
C ARG A 29 7.86 2.15 -31.79
N LYS A 30 7.99 3.18 -32.61
CA LYS A 30 7.73 4.57 -32.19
C LYS A 30 6.28 4.74 -31.75
N GLN A 31 5.32 4.22 -32.52
CA GLN A 31 3.91 4.29 -32.16
C GLN A 31 3.63 3.55 -30.85
N GLU A 32 4.17 2.34 -30.68
CA GLU A 32 4.07 1.56 -29.44
C GLU A 32 4.66 2.33 -28.25
N ALA A 33 5.84 2.91 -28.40
CA ALA A 33 6.47 3.73 -27.35
C ALA A 33 5.60 4.93 -26.96
N THR A 34 5.04 5.66 -27.94
CA THR A 34 4.13 6.78 -27.65
C THR A 34 2.83 6.34 -26.97
N SER A 35 2.31 5.16 -27.34
CA SER A 35 1.13 4.57 -26.72
C SER A 35 1.40 4.20 -25.26
N MET A 36 2.55 3.57 -24.99
CA MET A 36 2.97 3.24 -23.62
C MET A 36 3.18 4.50 -22.77
N ALA A 37 3.83 5.53 -23.31
CA ALA A 37 4.04 6.80 -22.60
C ALA A 37 2.71 7.44 -22.16
N LYS A 38 1.72 7.49 -23.06
CA LYS A 38 0.38 7.99 -22.72
C LYS A 38 -0.30 7.15 -21.65
N LYS A 39 -0.14 5.82 -21.69
CA LYS A 39 -0.70 4.93 -20.67
C LYS A 39 -0.08 5.18 -19.30
N ILE A 40 1.24 5.41 -19.24
CA ILE A 40 1.94 5.75 -18.01
C ILE A 40 1.41 7.08 -17.45
N GLU A 41 1.31 8.10 -18.29
CA GLU A 41 0.80 9.43 -17.88
C GLU A 41 -0.61 9.35 -17.29
N LEU A 42 -1.51 8.56 -17.91
CA LEU A 42 -2.85 8.34 -17.40
C LEU A 42 -2.85 7.64 -16.03
N LEU A 43 -1.99 6.62 -15.85
CA LEU A 43 -1.85 5.91 -14.58
C LEU A 43 -1.28 6.82 -13.48
N GLU A 44 -0.27 7.63 -13.80
CA GLU A 44 0.31 8.60 -12.86
C GLU A 44 -0.67 9.70 -12.48
N SER A 45 -1.47 10.19 -13.44
CA SER A 45 -2.57 11.13 -13.18
C SER A 45 -3.59 10.53 -12.23
N SER A 46 -4.04 9.29 -12.49
CA SER A 46 -4.97 8.56 -11.62
C SER A 46 -4.40 8.35 -10.21
N LYS A 47 -3.12 7.95 -10.11
CA LYS A 47 -2.41 7.83 -8.83
C LYS A 47 -2.40 9.16 -8.06
N ARG A 48 -2.06 10.27 -8.71
CA ARG A 48 -2.07 11.61 -8.07
C ARG A 48 -3.46 11.96 -7.54
N LYS A 49 -4.52 11.72 -8.31
CA LYS A 49 -5.91 11.89 -7.84
C LYS A 49 -6.19 11.05 -6.59
N LEU A 50 -5.82 9.77 -6.57
CA LEU A 50 -5.95 8.88 -5.39
C LEU A 50 -5.17 9.38 -4.17
N MET A 51 -4.06 10.09 -4.38
CA MET A 51 -3.27 10.73 -3.32
C MET A 51 -3.84 12.08 -2.86
N GLY A 52 -4.96 12.52 -3.44
CA GLY A 52 -5.61 13.80 -3.13
C GLY A 52 -4.99 15.01 -3.84
N GLU A 53 -4.17 14.79 -4.87
CA GLU A 53 -3.57 15.84 -5.68
C GLU A 53 -4.41 16.18 -6.91
N ASN A 54 -4.33 17.41 -7.42
CA ASN A 54 -5.01 17.89 -8.64
C ASN A 54 -6.54 17.70 -8.67
N LEU A 55 -7.17 17.56 -7.50
CA LEU A 55 -8.62 17.40 -7.35
C LEU A 55 -9.47 18.55 -7.90
N PRO A 56 -9.03 19.83 -7.94
CA PRO A 56 -9.84 20.91 -8.53
C PRO A 56 -10.19 20.71 -10.01
N SER A 57 -9.49 19.81 -10.71
CA SER A 57 -9.78 19.46 -12.11
C SER A 57 -10.80 18.33 -12.28
N CYS A 58 -11.21 17.68 -11.18
CA CYS A 58 -12.13 16.55 -11.21
C CYS A 58 -13.60 17.01 -11.23
N SER A 59 -14.47 16.24 -11.88
CA SER A 59 -15.91 16.42 -11.73
C SER A 59 -16.41 15.91 -10.38
N ILE A 60 -17.65 16.27 -10.01
CA ILE A 60 -18.29 15.79 -8.77
C ILE A 60 -18.46 14.28 -8.79
N GLU A 61 -18.83 13.71 -9.94
CA GLU A 61 -18.99 12.27 -10.14
C GLU A 61 -17.65 11.53 -10.00
N GLU A 62 -16.57 12.08 -10.57
CA GLU A 62 -15.22 11.52 -10.43
C GLU A 62 -14.75 11.54 -8.97
N LEU A 63 -15.02 12.64 -8.24
CA LEU A 63 -14.69 12.75 -6.82
C LEU A 63 -15.46 11.73 -5.97
N HIS A 64 -16.74 11.53 -6.26
CA HIS A 64 -17.56 10.54 -5.56
C HIS A 64 -17.07 9.11 -5.83
N GLU A 65 -16.69 8.77 -7.07
CA GLU A 65 -16.10 7.45 -7.35
C GLU A 65 -14.77 7.26 -6.62
N LEU A 66 -13.92 8.30 -6.59
CA LEU A 66 -12.64 8.28 -5.89
C LEU A 66 -12.83 8.02 -4.38
N GLU A 67 -13.78 8.74 -3.76
CA GLU A 67 -14.13 8.55 -2.35
C GLU A 67 -14.59 7.11 -2.07
N ASN A 68 -15.52 6.60 -2.89
CA ASN A 68 -16.02 5.23 -2.76
C ASN A 68 -14.90 4.19 -2.91
N GLN A 69 -14.00 4.39 -3.87
CA GLN A 69 -12.85 3.51 -4.08
C GLN A 69 -11.93 3.51 -2.85
N LEU A 70 -11.61 4.68 -2.32
CA LEU A 70 -10.77 4.84 -1.14
C LEU A 70 -11.42 4.22 0.10
N GLU A 71 -12.70 4.49 0.34
CA GLU A 71 -13.43 3.95 1.49
C GLU A 71 -13.44 2.41 1.49
N ARG A 72 -13.76 1.81 0.33
CA ARG A 72 -13.74 0.34 0.15
C ARG A 72 -12.34 -0.22 0.40
N SER A 73 -11.31 0.41 -0.17
CA SER A 73 -9.93 -0.06 -0.01
C SER A 73 -9.46 -0.01 1.45
N ILE A 74 -9.76 1.07 2.17
CA ILE A 74 -9.42 1.25 3.59
C ILE A 74 -10.15 0.20 4.43
N ARG A 75 -11.43 -0.03 4.16
CA ARG A 75 -12.23 -1.06 4.84
C ARG A 75 -11.59 -2.44 4.66
N ASN A 76 -11.18 -2.78 3.44
CA ASN A 76 -10.52 -4.06 3.15
C ASN A 76 -9.16 -4.20 3.85
N ILE A 77 -8.33 -3.15 3.83
CA ILE A 77 -7.03 -3.13 4.51
C ILE A 77 -7.22 -3.34 6.02
N ARG A 78 -8.14 -2.59 6.64
CA ARG A 78 -8.44 -2.74 8.07
C ARG A 78 -8.97 -4.13 8.40
N GLY A 79 -9.90 -4.64 7.61
CA GLY A 79 -10.43 -6.00 7.79
C GLY A 79 -9.34 -7.06 7.73
N ARG A 80 -8.42 -6.97 6.75
CA ARG A 80 -7.30 -7.89 6.63
C ARG A 80 -6.32 -7.77 7.79
N LYS A 81 -5.99 -6.55 8.22
CA LYS A 81 -5.12 -6.30 9.37
C LYS A 81 -5.71 -6.89 10.65
N ASN A 82 -7.00 -6.66 10.90
CA ASN A 82 -7.68 -7.19 12.08
C ASN A 82 -7.69 -8.71 12.09
N TYR A 83 -8.02 -9.34 10.97
CA TYR A 83 -7.98 -10.80 10.84
C TYR A 83 -6.60 -11.38 11.20
N LEU A 84 -5.52 -10.78 10.68
CA LEU A 84 -4.16 -11.26 10.97
C LEU A 84 -3.77 -11.04 12.43
N LEU A 85 -4.20 -9.94 13.04
CA LEU A 85 -3.97 -9.68 14.47
C LEU A 85 -4.74 -10.67 15.35
N GLU A 86 -5.98 -10.98 15.01
CA GLU A 86 -6.80 -11.98 15.72
C GLU A 86 -6.16 -13.38 15.64
N GLU A 87 -5.65 -13.76 14.47
CA GLU A 87 -4.90 -15.01 14.28
C GLU A 87 -3.65 -15.04 15.18
N HIS A 88 -2.89 -13.94 15.22
CA HIS A 88 -1.69 -13.83 16.05
C HIS A 88 -2.01 -13.89 17.55
N ILE A 89 -3.05 -13.17 18.00
CA ILE A 89 -3.53 -13.19 19.39
C ILE A 89 -3.95 -14.61 19.77
N SER A 90 -4.67 -15.30 18.90
CA SER A 90 -5.14 -16.67 19.16
C SER A 90 -3.97 -17.63 19.31
N LYS A 91 -2.95 -17.53 18.46
CA LYS A 91 -1.73 -18.32 18.55
C LYS A 91 -0.97 -18.06 19.86
N LEU A 92 -0.80 -16.79 20.24
CA LEU A 92 -0.11 -16.44 21.48
C LEU A 92 -0.85 -16.95 22.72
N LYS A 93 -2.19 -16.84 22.75
CA LYS A 93 -3.00 -17.37 23.85
C LYS A 93 -2.86 -18.88 23.99
N GLU A 94 -2.79 -19.60 22.88
CA GLU A 94 -2.56 -21.04 22.92
C GLU A 94 -1.16 -21.39 23.43
N GLN A 95 -0.14 -20.63 23.02
CA GLN A 95 1.22 -20.80 23.55
C GLN A 95 1.30 -20.50 25.05
N GLU A 96 0.65 -19.43 25.51
CA GLU A 96 0.53 -19.10 26.92
C GLU A 96 -0.12 -20.25 27.71
N ARG A 97 -1.23 -20.80 27.20
CA ARG A 97 -1.91 -21.95 27.81
C ARG A 97 -0.99 -23.15 27.96
N ILE A 98 -0.27 -23.53 26.90
CA ILE A 98 0.66 -24.68 26.91
C ILE A 98 1.78 -24.44 27.93
N LEU A 99 2.37 -23.24 27.95
CA LEU A 99 3.46 -22.92 28.87
C LEU A 99 3.01 -22.91 30.33
N LEU A 100 1.79 -22.42 30.62
CA LEU A 100 1.23 -22.47 31.97
C LEU A 100 1.00 -23.90 32.44
N GLU A 101 0.53 -24.79 31.56
CA GLU A 101 0.35 -26.21 31.86
C GLU A 101 1.69 -26.92 32.12
N GLU A 102 2.69 -26.67 31.27
CA GLU A 102 4.05 -27.21 31.46
C GLU A 102 4.69 -26.70 32.75
N ASN A 103 4.57 -25.41 33.05
CA ASN A 103 5.11 -24.81 34.26
C ASN A 103 4.45 -25.39 35.52
N ALA A 104 3.14 -25.59 35.50
CA ALA A 104 2.41 -26.22 36.60
C ALA A 104 2.87 -27.67 36.83
N ALA A 105 3.06 -28.46 35.75
CA ALA A 105 3.56 -29.83 35.83
C ALA A 105 4.98 -29.88 36.42
N LEU A 106 5.88 -29.00 35.99
CA LEU A 106 7.25 -28.92 36.51
C LEU A 106 7.28 -28.52 37.98
N ARG A 107 6.47 -27.53 38.39
CA ARG A 107 6.35 -27.13 39.82
C ARG A 107 5.83 -28.25 40.70
N GLN A 108 4.87 -29.04 40.21
CA GLN A 108 4.39 -30.22 40.92
C GLN A 108 5.50 -31.26 41.12
N GLN A 109 6.37 -31.47 40.12
CA GLN A 109 7.52 -32.38 40.22
C GLN A 109 8.59 -31.87 41.20
N LEU A 110 8.76 -30.54 41.31
CA LEU A 110 9.74 -29.91 42.20
C LEU A 110 9.26 -29.80 43.66
N GLY A 111 8.00 -30.11 43.96
CA GLY A 111 7.47 -30.09 45.32
C GLY A 111 7.29 -28.68 45.92
N GLU A 112 7.26 -27.64 45.09
CA GLU A 112 7.04 -26.26 45.55
C GLU A 112 5.53 -25.98 45.79
N PRO A 113 5.15 -25.26 46.87
CA PRO A 113 3.76 -24.97 47.15
C PRO A 113 3.18 -23.91 46.21
N LEU A 114 1.94 -24.16 45.79
CA LEU A 114 1.18 -23.38 44.81
C LEU A 114 0.77 -22.02 45.41
N LEU A 115 1.61 -20.98 45.27
CA LEU A 115 1.24 -19.61 45.62
C LEU A 115 0.44 -18.97 44.48
N ASN A 116 -0.87 -19.18 44.57
CA ASN A 116 -1.94 -18.20 44.35
C ASN A 116 -1.79 -17.24 43.15
N ALA A 117 -2.29 -17.69 42.00
CA ALA A 117 -2.79 -16.81 40.95
C ALA A 117 -4.13 -16.18 41.40
N SER A 118 -4.09 -15.25 42.36
CA SER A 118 -5.20 -14.34 42.65
C SER A 118 -4.73 -13.11 43.43
N ALA A 119 -4.39 -12.07 42.69
CA ALA A 119 -4.52 -10.70 43.16
C ALA A 119 -5.36 -9.93 42.14
N SER A 120 -6.63 -9.77 42.50
CA SER A 120 -7.69 -8.96 41.90
C SER A 120 -7.21 -7.53 41.58
N LYS A 121 -7.56 -6.95 40.43
CA LYS A 121 -8.66 -5.96 40.30
C LYS A 121 -8.90 -5.14 41.58
N GLU A 122 -8.48 -3.89 41.56
CA GLU A 122 -9.21 -2.79 42.20
C GLU A 122 -9.47 -1.68 41.17
N ALA A 123 -10.71 -1.19 41.17
CA ALA A 123 -11.17 -0.05 40.41
C ALA A 123 -11.47 1.10 41.39
N GLY A 124 -10.85 2.27 41.14
CA GLY A 124 -11.41 3.61 41.39
C GLY A 124 -11.06 4.33 42.70
N SER A 125 -10.18 5.35 42.65
CA SER A 125 -10.56 6.79 42.65
C SER A 125 -9.35 7.73 42.82
N SER A 126 -9.13 8.58 41.80
CA SER A 126 -8.64 9.97 41.79
C SER A 126 -7.39 10.41 42.57
N ASP A 127 -6.31 10.76 41.85
CA ASP A 127 -5.73 12.13 41.91
C ASP A 127 -4.93 12.46 40.63
N ASP A 128 -5.01 13.72 40.22
CA ASP A 128 -4.46 14.31 38.99
C ASP A 128 -2.93 14.42 39.01
N THR A 129 -2.22 13.77 38.08
CA THR A 129 -1.06 14.36 37.37
C THR A 129 -0.90 13.69 36.00
N ASN A 130 -1.41 14.39 34.98
CA ASN A 130 -1.24 14.07 33.57
C ASN A 130 0.21 14.30 33.11
N GLU A 131 1.09 13.30 33.29
CA GLU A 131 2.35 13.20 32.54
C GLU A 131 2.19 12.18 31.41
N HIS A 132 1.85 12.69 30.23
CA HIS A 132 1.86 11.94 28.99
C HIS A 132 3.33 11.74 28.56
N THR A 133 3.96 10.64 28.99
CA THR A 133 5.21 10.22 28.35
C THR A 133 4.85 9.57 27.01
N ASP A 134 5.05 10.33 25.93
CA ASP A 134 4.99 9.82 24.55
C ASP A 134 6.00 8.68 24.40
N VAL A 135 5.50 7.44 24.37
CA VAL A 135 6.27 6.33 23.80
C VAL A 135 6.06 6.45 22.30
N GLU A 136 7.06 6.98 21.59
CA GLU A 136 7.07 7.12 20.14
C GLU A 136 7.05 5.71 19.51
N THR A 137 5.84 5.19 19.31
CA THR A 137 5.61 4.12 18.35
C THR A 137 5.33 4.77 17.01
N ASP A 138 6.12 4.46 15.97
CA ASP A 138 5.93 4.94 14.59
C ASP A 138 4.59 4.55 13.94
N LEU A 139 3.62 4.02 14.71
CA LEU A 139 2.33 3.58 14.24
C LEU A 139 1.27 4.69 14.39
N TYR A 140 1.32 5.66 13.49
CA TYR A 140 0.29 6.69 13.37
C TYR A 140 -0.95 6.14 12.64
N ILE A 141 -2.08 6.01 13.34
CA ILE A 141 -3.39 5.66 12.76
C ILE A 141 -4.28 6.91 12.84
N GLY A 142 -4.05 7.88 11.94
CA GLY A 142 -4.84 9.12 11.87
C GLY A 142 -4.47 9.97 10.65
N TRP A 143 -5.25 11.02 10.36
CA TRP A 143 -4.84 12.08 9.43
C TRP A 143 -3.91 13.07 10.18
N PRO A 144 -2.88 13.65 9.54
CA PRO A 144 -2.02 14.63 10.19
C PRO A 144 -2.87 15.83 10.64
N ASP A 145 -2.69 16.23 11.89
CA ASP A 145 -3.39 17.38 12.47
C ASP A 145 -3.08 18.63 11.62
N ARG A 146 -4.13 19.28 11.10
CA ARG A 146 -3.97 20.53 10.34
C ARG A 146 -3.60 21.60 11.35
N VAL A 147 -2.31 21.86 11.51
CA VAL A 147 -1.82 23.02 12.26
C VAL A 147 -2.53 24.25 11.68
N THR A 148 -3.47 24.80 12.43
CA THR A 148 -4.16 26.04 12.11
C THR A 148 -3.11 27.14 12.05
N SER A 149 -2.77 27.60 10.85
CA SER A 149 -2.04 28.84 10.66
C SER A 149 -2.90 29.98 11.22
N LYS A 150 -2.55 30.40 12.43
CA LYS A 150 -3.09 31.55 13.14
C LYS A 150 -2.84 32.79 12.26
N CYS A 151 -3.88 33.27 11.58
CA CYS A 151 -3.86 34.58 10.93
C CYS A 151 -3.83 35.65 12.03
N MET A 152 -2.64 36.19 12.33
CA MET A 152 -2.54 37.45 13.06
C MET A 152 -2.91 38.58 12.10
N LEU A 153 -4.16 39.00 12.16
CA LEU A 153 -4.57 40.35 11.77
C LEU A 153 -4.34 41.24 13.00
N GLN A 154 -3.29 42.07 12.97
CA GLN A 154 -3.21 43.26 13.81
C GLN A 154 -3.77 44.44 13.02
N SER A 155 -4.64 45.19 13.71
CA SER A 155 -5.31 46.41 13.27
C SER A 155 -4.37 47.62 13.23
#